data_AF-A0A6B1HWT9-F1
#
_entry.id   AF-A0A6B1HWT9-F1
#
_cell.length_a   1.000
_cell.length_b   1.000
_cell.length_c   1.000
_cell.angle_alpha   90.00
_cell.angle_beta   90.00
_cell.angle_gamma   90.00
#
_symmetry.space_group_name_H-M   'P 1'
#
loop_
_entity.id
_entity.type
_entity.pdbx_description
1 polymer ?
#
loop_
_entity_poly.entity_id
_entity_poly.type
_entity_poly.pdbx_seq_one_letter_code
_entity_poly.pdbx_strand_id
1 'polypeptide(L)' 'AFDRRGHRIGWGGGYYDRFLAQVQAVKIGLCYDELVLDCIPGEPHDVPVDLVIAETAIHQGESA' A
#
# COMPACT_ATOMS: atom_id res chain seq x y z
N ALA A 1 -4.25 -6.90 2.00
CA ALA A 1 -4.40 -6.02 3.18
C ALA A 1 -3.44 -4.85 3.05
N PHE A 2 -3.77 -3.70 3.63
CA PHE A 2 -2.95 -2.50 3.64
C PHE A 2 -2.77 -2.00 5.07
N ASP A 3 -1.74 -1.20 5.32
CA ASP A 3 -1.66 -0.37 6.52
C ASP A 3 -1.91 1.10 6.17
N ARG A 4 -2.07 1.94 7.20
CA ARG A 4 -2.35 3.37 7.02
C ARG A 4 -1.18 4.15 6.41
N ARG A 5 0.02 3.56 6.35
CA ARG A 5 1.23 4.14 5.79
C ARG A 5 1.39 3.76 4.30
N GLY A 6 0.52 2.92 3.76
CA GLY A 6 0.51 2.51 2.36
C GLY A 6 1.25 1.21 2.07
N HIS A 7 1.79 0.52 3.09
CA HIS A 7 2.33 -0.83 2.90
C HIS A 7 1.21 -1.82 2.63
N ARG A 8 1.54 -2.95 2.00
CA ARG A 8 0.56 -3.95 1.64
C ARG A 8 1.10 -5.36 1.79
N ILE A 9 0.21 -6.29 2.10
CA ILE A 9 0.47 -7.73 1.98
C ILE A 9 -0.08 -8.19 0.62
N GLY A 10 0.85 -8.57 -0.25
CA GLY A 10 0.56 -9.23 -1.53
C GLY A 10 0.66 -10.75 -1.44
N TRP A 11 0.76 -11.41 -2.59
CA TRP A 11 0.83 -12.86 -2.72
C TRP A 11 2.26 -13.44 -2.70
N GLY A 12 3.26 -12.64 -2.29
CA GLY A 12 4.65 -13.08 -2.13
C GLY A 12 5.53 -13.07 -3.40
N GLY A 13 4.99 -12.66 -4.57
CA GLY A 13 5.75 -12.64 -5.83
C GLY A 13 6.49 -11.33 -6.17
N GLY A 14 6.39 -10.30 -5.31
CA GLY A 14 7.02 -8.99 -5.53
C GLY A 14 6.67 -8.32 -6.88
N TYR A 15 5.53 -8.67 -7.49
CA TYR A 15 5.16 -8.18 -8.82
C TYR A 15 4.85 -6.68 -8.77
N TYR A 16 4.02 -6.28 -7.81
CA TYR A 16 3.63 -4.89 -7.65
C TYR A 16 4.80 -4.01 -7.18
N ASP A 17 5.73 -4.50 -6.36
CA ASP A 17 6.88 -3.69 -5.93
C ASP A 17 7.76 -3.32 -7.13
N ARG A 18 8.06 -4.30 -7.99
CA ARG A 18 8.80 -4.07 -9.24
C ARG A 18 8.07 -3.13 -10.19
N PHE A 19 6.76 -3.30 -10.34
CA PHE A 19 5.95 -2.46 -11.21
C PHE A 19 5.84 -1.03 -10.67
N LEU A 20 5.47 -0.87 -9.40
CA LEU A 20 5.25 0.43 -8.77
C LEU A 20 6.54 1.22 -8.64
N ALA A 21 7.71 0.59 -8.47
CA ALA A 21 9.00 1.28 -8.49
C ALA A 21 9.27 2.04 -9.81
N GLN A 22 8.66 1.62 -10.92
CA GLN A 22 8.88 2.19 -12.25
C GLN A 22 7.80 3.19 -12.66
N VAL A 23 6.72 3.31 -11.89
CA VAL A 23 5.55 4.12 -12.25
C VAL A 23 5.60 5.47 -11.56
N GLN A 24 5.54 6.54 -12.35
CA GLN A 24 5.36 7.92 -11.86
C GLN A 24 3.89 8.33 -12.02
N ALA A 25 3.06 7.91 -11.08
CA ALA A 25 1.66 8.26 -10.98
C ALA A 25 1.21 8.13 -9.53
N VAL A 26 0.06 8.71 -9.19
CA VAL A 26 -0.58 8.49 -7.89
C VAL A 26 -1.00 7.03 -7.79
N LYS A 27 -0.51 6.35 -6.76
CA LYS A 27 -0.76 4.94 -6.45
C LYS A 27 -1.82 4.87 -5.36
N ILE A 28 -2.93 4.21 -5.63
CA ILE A 28 -4.05 4.10 -4.70
C ILE A 28 -4.34 2.63 -4.43
N GLY A 29 -4.26 2.22 -3.17
CA GLY A 29 -4.75 0.93 -2.68
C GLY A 29 -6.23 1.03 -2.34
N LEU A 30 -7.04 0.08 -2.81
CA LEU A 30 -8.44 -0.06 -2.45
C LEU A 30 -8.61 -1.32 -1.61
N CYS A 31 -9.26 -1.22 -0.46
CA CYS A 31 -9.60 -2.39 0.35
C CYS A 31 -10.84 -2.17 1.21
N TYR A 32 -11.35 -3.23 1.82
CA TYR A 32 -12.36 -3.15 2.87
C TYR A 32 -11.75 -2.64 4.17
N ASP A 33 -12.58 -2.10 5.07
CA ASP A 33 -12.12 -1.57 6.37
C ASP A 33 -11.40 -2.66 7.20
N GLU A 34 -11.85 -3.92 7.15
CA GLU A 34 -11.24 -5.04 7.88
C GLU A 34 -9.85 -5.44 7.36
N LEU A 35 -9.47 -4.96 6.18
CA LEU A 35 -8.17 -5.20 5.57
C LEU A 35 -7.19 -4.04 5.79
N VAL A 36 -7.60 -3.01 6.54
CA VAL A 36 -6.71 -1.96 7.04
C VAL A 36 -6.14 -2.40 8.38
N LEU A 37 -4.85 -2.72 8.40
CA LEU A 37 -4.12 -3.18 9.58
C LEU A 37 -3.35 -2.02 10.23
N ASP A 38 -3.01 -2.16 11.51
CA ASP A 38 -2.25 -1.14 12.23
C ASP A 38 -0.83 -0.97 11.69
N CYS A 39 -0.17 -2.07 11.36
CA CYS A 39 1.20 -2.08 10.86
C CYS A 39 1.42 -3.32 10.00
N ILE A 40 1.97 -3.13 8.81
CA ILE A 40 2.53 -4.20 7.99
C ILE A 40 4.05 -4.03 8.00
N PRO A 41 4.82 -5.05 8.42
CA PRO A 41 6.28 -4.99 8.31
C PRO A 41 6.66 -4.82 6.85
N GLY A 42 7.36 -3.73 6.53
CA GLY A 42 7.92 -3.47 5.21
C GLY A 42 9.37 -3.90 5.12
N GLU A 43 9.79 -4.29 3.93
CA GLU A 43 11.19 -4.51 3.56
C GLU A 43 11.72 -3.34 2.72
N PRO A 44 13.06 -3.13 2.63
CA PRO A 44 13.63 -1.99 1.91
C PRO A 44 13.27 -1.90 0.42
N HIS A 45 12.78 -2.99 -0.17
CA HIS A 45 12.41 -3.06 -1.57
C HIS A 45 10.89 -2.92 -1.79
N ASP A 46 10.10 -2.89 -0.72
CA ASP A 46 8.65 -2.69 -0.82
C ASP A 46 8.35 -1.26 -1.22
N VAL A 47 7.41 -1.11 -2.14
CA VAL A 47 6.98 0.22 -2.60
C VAL A 47 5.59 0.50 -2.05
N PRO A 48 5.42 1.44 -1.10
CA PRO A 48 4.10 1.80 -0.58
C PRO A 48 3.25 2.50 -1.64
N VAL A 49 1.93 2.49 -1.43
CA VAL A 49 1.00 3.33 -2.17
C VAL A 49 0.88 4.71 -1.53
N ASP A 50 0.51 5.72 -2.30
CA ASP A 50 0.36 7.10 -1.80
C ASP A 50 -0.93 7.26 -0.98
N LEU A 51 -1.98 6.51 -1.33
CA LEU A 51 -3.27 6.54 -0.64
C LEU A 51 -3.81 5.13 -0.43
N VAL A 52 -4.48 4.92 0.69
CA VAL A 52 -5.35 3.76 0.91
C VAL A 52 -6.77 4.27 1.10
N ILE A 53 -7.68 3.84 0.23
CA ILE A 53 -9.11 4.15 0.32
C ILE A 53 -9.83 2.89 0.77
N ALA A 54 -10.50 3.02 1.91
CA ALA A 54 -11.42 2.03 2.43
C ALA A 54 -12.86 2.56 2.35
N GLU A 55 -13.84 1.76 2.80
CA GLU A 55 -15.26 2.11 2.66
C GLU A 55 -15.62 3.35 3.48
N THR A 56 -14.97 3.55 4.62
CA THR A 56 -15.28 4.63 5.56
C THR A 56 -14.20 5.71 5.68
N ALA A 57 -13.01 5.48 5.12
CA ALA A 57 -11.88 6.39 5.32
C ALA A 57 -10.90 6.43 4.13
N ILE A 58 -10.17 7.55 4.06
CA ILE A 58 -9.00 7.73 3.19
C ILE A 58 -7.79 7.93 4.11
N HIS A 59 -6.74 7.13 3.91
CA HIS A 59 -5.47 7.24 4.60
C HIS A 59 -4.40 7.74 3.63
N GLN A 60 -3.64 8.76 4.06
CA GLN A 60 -2.47 9.23 3.32
C GLN A 60 -1.26 8.38 3.70
N GLY A 61 -0.68 7.70 2.71
CA GLY A 61 0.56 6.97 2.86
C GLY A 61 1.74 7.92 3.06
N GLU A 62 2.83 7.38 3.59
CA GLU A 62 4.08 8.15 3.68
C GLU A 62 4.66 8.28 2.27
N SER A 63 4.69 9.51 1.73
CA SER A 63 5.36 9.78 0.45
C SER A 63 6.84 9.46 0.58
N ALA A 64 7.35 8.60 -0.30
CA ALA A 64 8.78 8.35 -0.47
C ALA A 64 9.48 9.52 -1.17
#